data_AF-A0A286GPU9-F1
#
_entry.id   AF-A0A286GPU9-F1
#
_cell.length_a   1.000
_cell.length_b   1.000
_cell.length_c   1.000
_cell.angle_alpha   90.00
_cell.angle_beta   90.00
_cell.angle_gamma   90.00
#
_symmetry.space_group_name_H-M   'P 1'
#
loop_
_entity.id
_entity.type
_entity.pdbx_description
1 polymer ?
#
loop_
_entity_poly.entity_id
_entity_poly.type
_entity_poly.pdbx_seq_one_letter_code
_entity_poly.pdbx_strand_id
1 'polypeptide(L)'
;MKLTDAAIRKLTAKPGQRATEYPDDSGCGLCLKVTDAGGKYWVYRYRYNRSVPKRINLGQYPLVSRAEALKTAQHLDYARKVENRDPASVVADPRKAGTVGDVLEFYMGTVKNPQTHHNFTKLLREFRAKYDSMTVANLTPHVIKNFIEDNYKHRPGSARMLVSILSAAFRKAADPVSGMELPAGYFNPTTSVTANVDFLRDHHPDGYAVSWEEHEWAAIMEGFAKELASGAADPIGLLCLQLVYMTGARPKEIQTLRWSEIQGDKIVKMQHKTVKKTGKPRHIFLSAAAKAIIDRVREEAASRGIASEWVFPSTHNRNKAGYITALFYFAKRISKHTGFDLKPYNGRSAYINVALDSGVPLHVVAGNVGHSTTRTTEKYYQRNSERMMRAGADTVGARFAELMGGGGGKTSPAT
;
A
#
# COMPACT_ATOMS: atom_id res chain seq x y z
N MET A 1 -35.17 -19.17 7.38
CA MET A 1 -35.73 -17.84 7.05
C MET A 1 -34.59 -16.85 7.07
N LYS A 2 -34.56 -15.85 6.19
CA LYS A 2 -33.56 -14.78 6.29
C LYS A 2 -33.80 -13.94 7.53
N LEU A 3 -32.88 -13.96 8.50
CA LEU A 3 -33.02 -13.22 9.75
C LEU A 3 -32.64 -11.74 9.55
N THR A 4 -33.48 -10.95 8.88
CA THR A 4 -33.27 -9.50 8.78
C THR A 4 -33.51 -8.81 10.12
N ASP A 5 -32.90 -7.65 10.37
CA ASP A 5 -33.08 -6.89 11.62
C ASP A 5 -34.57 -6.64 11.95
N ALA A 6 -35.36 -6.30 10.93
CA ALA A 6 -36.80 -6.11 11.07
C ALA A 6 -37.53 -7.39 11.48
N ALA A 7 -37.12 -8.55 10.96
CA ALA A 7 -37.69 -9.84 11.33
C ALA A 7 -37.27 -10.25 12.76
N ILE A 8 -35.97 -10.10 13.09
CA ILE A 8 -35.39 -10.46 14.40
C ILE A 8 -36.09 -9.75 15.55
N ARG A 9 -36.39 -8.44 15.39
CA ARG A 9 -37.05 -7.65 16.44
C ARG A 9 -38.40 -8.23 16.86
N LYS A 10 -39.16 -8.81 15.92
CA LYS A 10 -40.50 -9.37 16.11
C LYS A 10 -40.50 -10.82 16.65
N LEU A 11 -39.36 -11.49 16.67
CA LEU A 11 -39.27 -12.88 17.15
C LEU A 11 -39.36 -12.93 18.67
N THR A 12 -40.20 -13.84 19.15
CA THR A 12 -40.37 -14.20 20.56
C THR A 12 -40.12 -15.70 20.76
N ALA A 13 -39.91 -16.13 22.00
CA ALA A 13 -39.94 -17.56 22.29
C ALA A 13 -41.36 -18.11 22.09
N LYS A 14 -41.47 -19.37 21.64
CA LYS A 14 -42.75 -20.06 21.53
C LYS A 14 -43.38 -20.24 22.92
N PRO A 15 -44.71 -20.12 23.06
CA PRO A 15 -45.39 -20.31 24.35
C PRO A 15 -44.98 -21.62 25.04
N GLY A 16 -44.65 -21.54 26.32
CA GLY A 16 -44.22 -22.70 27.13
C GLY A 16 -42.76 -23.14 26.93
N GLN A 17 -41.96 -22.47 26.10
CA GLN A 17 -40.53 -22.78 25.92
C GLN A 17 -39.62 -21.73 26.57
N ARG A 18 -38.62 -22.18 27.34
CA ARG A 18 -37.57 -21.30 27.92
C ARG A 18 -36.73 -20.60 26.84
N ALA A 19 -36.59 -21.21 25.67
CA ALA A 19 -35.97 -20.59 24.49
C ALA A 19 -36.40 -21.28 23.20
N THR A 20 -36.44 -20.52 22.11
CA THR A 20 -36.71 -21.01 20.74
C THR A 20 -35.57 -20.62 19.81
N GLU A 21 -35.11 -21.57 18.99
CA GLU A 21 -34.08 -21.33 17.97
C GLU A 21 -34.71 -21.19 16.59
N TYR A 22 -34.37 -20.10 15.90
CA TYR A 22 -34.80 -19.80 14.54
C TYR A 22 -33.63 -19.95 13.58
N PRO A 23 -33.63 -20.95 12.68
CA PRO A 23 -32.55 -21.13 11.71
C PRO A 23 -32.53 -20.03 10.63
N ASP A 24 -31.34 -19.50 10.36
CA ASP A 24 -31.08 -18.62 9.22
C ASP A 24 -31.08 -19.44 7.91
N ASP A 25 -31.31 -18.76 6.79
CA ASP A 25 -31.33 -19.37 5.45
C ASP A 25 -29.94 -19.54 4.81
N SER A 26 -28.88 -19.09 5.47
CA SER A 26 -27.50 -19.16 4.98
C SER A 26 -26.93 -20.57 4.74
N GLY A 27 -27.56 -21.63 5.23
CA GLY A 27 -27.11 -23.02 5.00
C GLY A 27 -25.84 -23.43 5.76
N CYS A 28 -25.24 -22.53 6.54
CA CYS A 28 -24.03 -22.76 7.33
C CYS A 28 -24.32 -22.97 8.83
N GLY A 29 -25.51 -23.44 9.20
CA GLY A 29 -25.87 -23.77 10.58
C GLY A 29 -26.08 -22.58 11.53
N LEU A 30 -26.12 -21.34 11.02
CA LEU A 30 -26.44 -20.14 11.79
C LEU A 30 -27.90 -20.16 12.27
N CYS A 31 -28.12 -19.86 13.55
CA CYS A 31 -29.43 -19.74 14.18
C CYS A 31 -29.48 -18.51 15.09
N LEU A 32 -30.68 -17.99 15.33
CA LEU A 32 -30.93 -17.04 16.41
C LEU A 32 -31.74 -17.73 17.52
N LYS A 33 -31.17 -17.79 18.72
CA LYS A 33 -31.83 -18.24 19.93
C LYS A 33 -32.53 -17.06 20.61
N VAL A 34 -33.83 -17.17 20.84
CA VAL A 34 -34.66 -16.20 21.55
C VAL A 34 -35.14 -16.82 22.85
N THR A 35 -34.84 -16.20 24.00
CA THR A 35 -35.28 -16.68 25.32
C THR A 35 -36.70 -16.20 25.64
N ASP A 36 -37.37 -16.85 26.59
CA ASP A 36 -38.64 -16.42 27.17
C ASP A 36 -38.59 -15.00 27.75
N ALA A 37 -37.47 -14.62 28.36
CA ALA A 37 -37.17 -13.27 28.83
C ALA A 37 -36.88 -12.25 27.70
N GLY A 38 -36.96 -12.67 26.42
CA GLY A 38 -36.79 -11.79 25.26
C GLY A 38 -35.34 -11.55 24.81
N GLY A 39 -34.36 -12.20 25.44
CA GLY A 39 -32.95 -12.15 25.05
C GLY A 39 -32.70 -12.85 23.71
N LYS A 40 -31.88 -12.25 22.83
CA LYS A 40 -31.63 -12.74 21.47
C LYS A 40 -30.14 -12.98 21.24
N TYR A 41 -29.76 -14.19 20.85
CA TYR A 41 -28.37 -14.62 20.74
C TYR A 41 -28.12 -15.36 19.43
N TRP A 42 -27.03 -15.04 18.76
CA TRP A 42 -26.56 -15.80 17.62
C TRP A 42 -25.91 -17.09 18.09
N VAL A 43 -26.27 -18.20 17.43
CA VAL A 43 -25.77 -19.53 17.77
C VAL A 43 -25.39 -20.26 16.48
N TYR A 44 -24.21 -20.84 16.45
CA TYR A 44 -23.84 -21.82 15.43
C TYR A 44 -24.21 -23.23 15.90
N ARG A 45 -25.08 -23.89 15.14
CA ARG A 45 -25.53 -25.26 15.41
C ARG A 45 -24.88 -26.23 14.43
N TYR A 46 -24.22 -27.26 14.96
CA TYR A 46 -23.50 -28.24 14.14
C TYR A 46 -23.51 -29.65 14.74
N ARG A 47 -23.10 -30.63 13.92
CA ARG A 47 -22.79 -32.00 14.32
C ARG A 47 -21.41 -32.37 13.78
N TYR A 48 -20.62 -33.09 14.58
CA TYR A 48 -19.26 -33.52 14.22
C TYR A 48 -19.06 -35.00 14.62
N ASN A 49 -18.56 -35.86 13.75
CA ASN A 49 -18.32 -37.30 14.01
C ASN A 49 -19.46 -38.03 14.73
N ARG A 50 -20.69 -37.97 14.18
CA ARG A 50 -21.91 -38.60 14.73
C ARG A 50 -22.29 -38.17 16.17
N SER A 51 -21.73 -37.06 16.65
CA SER A 51 -22.11 -36.49 17.95
C SER A 51 -23.54 -35.93 17.96
N VAL A 52 -24.08 -35.79 19.17
CA VAL A 52 -25.28 -35.00 19.45
C VAL A 52 -25.12 -33.57 18.92
N PRO A 53 -26.22 -32.90 18.50
CA PRO A 53 -26.16 -31.51 18.06
C PRO A 53 -25.48 -30.60 19.10
N LYS A 54 -24.35 -30.01 18.73
CA LYS A 54 -23.60 -29.04 19.54
C LYS A 54 -23.97 -27.61 19.14
N ARG A 55 -23.73 -26.67 20.06
CA ARG A 55 -24.01 -25.24 19.91
C ARG A 55 -22.80 -24.42 20.34
N ILE A 56 -22.47 -23.39 19.55
CA ILE A 56 -21.48 -22.37 19.90
C ILE A 56 -22.19 -21.02 19.90
N ASN A 57 -22.05 -20.26 20.98
CA ASN A 57 -22.59 -18.89 21.07
C ASN A 57 -21.69 -17.95 20.25
N LEU A 58 -22.30 -17.15 19.37
CA LEU A 58 -21.62 -16.19 18.51
C LEU A 58 -21.82 -14.74 18.97
N GLY A 59 -22.55 -14.53 20.08
CA GLY A 59 -22.79 -13.21 20.67
C GLY A 59 -24.26 -12.80 20.68
N GLN A 60 -24.55 -11.71 21.39
CA GLN A 60 -25.91 -11.19 21.59
C GLN A 60 -26.31 -10.23 20.47
N TYR A 61 -27.56 -10.29 20.02
CA TYR A 61 -28.16 -9.27 19.16
C TYR A 61 -28.70 -8.11 20.01
N PRO A 62 -28.50 -6.84 19.62
CA PRO A 62 -27.89 -6.36 18.36
C PRO A 62 -26.38 -6.10 18.43
N LEU A 63 -25.70 -6.42 19.55
CA LEU A 63 -24.25 -6.17 19.71
C LEU A 63 -23.40 -6.84 18.64
N VAL A 64 -23.81 -8.04 18.20
CA VAL A 64 -23.27 -8.72 17.03
C VAL A 64 -24.31 -8.66 15.92
N SER A 65 -23.93 -8.07 14.79
CA SER A 65 -24.79 -7.98 13.62
C SER A 65 -24.97 -9.34 12.95
N ARG A 66 -26.03 -9.52 12.14
CA ARG A 66 -26.19 -10.74 11.33
C ARG A 66 -24.98 -10.99 10.44
N ALA A 67 -24.41 -9.94 9.84
CA ALA A 67 -23.28 -10.07 8.92
C ALA A 67 -22.04 -10.64 9.62
N GLU A 68 -21.75 -10.16 10.84
CA GLU A 68 -20.66 -10.66 11.67
C GLU A 68 -20.92 -12.11 12.12
N ALA A 69 -22.12 -12.39 12.63
CA ALA A 69 -22.48 -13.75 13.05
C ALA A 69 -22.43 -14.76 11.89
N LEU A 70 -22.86 -14.36 10.68
CA LEU A 70 -22.80 -15.17 9.47
C LEU A 70 -21.36 -15.49 9.06
N LYS A 71 -20.47 -14.49 9.08
CA LYS A 71 -19.05 -14.69 8.77
C LYS A 71 -18.41 -15.69 9.74
N THR A 72 -18.69 -15.57 11.04
CA THR A 72 -18.19 -16.52 12.05
C THR A 72 -18.75 -17.93 11.84
N ALA A 73 -20.05 -18.06 11.56
CA ALA A 73 -20.68 -19.37 11.28
C ALA A 73 -20.11 -20.04 10.01
N GLN A 74 -19.89 -19.28 8.94
CA GLN A 74 -19.26 -19.79 7.72
C GLN A 74 -17.83 -20.28 7.95
N HIS A 75 -17.05 -19.56 8.78
CA HIS A 75 -15.71 -19.99 9.16
C HIS A 75 -15.72 -21.32 9.94
N LEU A 76 -16.61 -21.43 10.93
CA LEU A 76 -16.77 -22.66 11.72
C LEU A 76 -17.31 -23.84 10.89
N ASP A 77 -18.17 -23.58 9.90
CA ASP A 77 -18.65 -24.62 8.97
C ASP A 77 -17.58 -25.04 7.96
N TYR A 78 -16.71 -24.13 7.53
CA TYR A 78 -15.54 -24.45 6.71
C TYR A 78 -14.56 -25.36 7.45
N ALA A 79 -14.19 -25.01 8.69
CA ALA A 79 -13.31 -25.84 9.53
C ALA A 79 -13.89 -27.26 9.71
N ARG A 80 -15.21 -27.37 9.85
CA ARG A 80 -15.91 -28.65 9.98
C ARG A 80 -15.92 -29.47 8.69
N LYS A 81 -16.30 -28.86 7.55
CA LYS A 81 -16.56 -29.57 6.30
C LYS A 81 -15.31 -29.81 5.47
N VAL A 82 -14.36 -28.87 5.51
CA VAL A 82 -13.17 -28.88 4.65
C VAL A 82 -11.94 -29.34 5.42
N GLU A 83 -11.75 -28.81 6.63
CA GLU A 83 -10.57 -29.15 7.44
C GLU A 83 -10.79 -30.37 8.35
N ASN A 84 -12.02 -30.91 8.40
CA ASN A 84 -12.44 -32.00 9.28
C ASN A 84 -12.02 -31.79 10.75
N ARG A 85 -12.12 -30.55 11.23
CA ARG A 85 -11.78 -30.13 12.59
C ARG A 85 -13.04 -29.88 13.41
N ASP A 86 -13.08 -30.28 14.69
CA ASP A 86 -14.23 -29.98 15.56
C ASP A 86 -14.35 -28.46 15.74
N PRO A 87 -15.47 -27.80 15.34
CA PRO A 87 -15.69 -26.39 15.61
C PRO A 87 -15.58 -26.01 17.08
N ALA A 88 -15.91 -26.92 18.02
CA ALA A 88 -15.66 -26.67 19.43
C ALA A 88 -14.16 -26.52 19.70
N SER A 89 -13.28 -27.31 19.07
CA SER A 89 -11.81 -27.16 19.23
C SER A 89 -11.25 -25.88 18.61
N VAL A 90 -11.95 -25.31 17.62
CA VAL A 90 -11.61 -24.00 17.05
C VAL A 90 -11.92 -22.87 18.05
N VAL A 91 -12.90 -23.08 18.92
CA VAL A 91 -13.36 -22.11 19.94
C VAL A 91 -12.81 -22.40 21.35
N ALA A 92 -12.49 -23.67 21.65
CA ALA A 92 -12.08 -24.18 22.96
C ALA A 92 -10.57 -24.10 23.20
N ASP A 93 -9.82 -23.53 22.27
CA ASP A 93 -8.45 -23.09 22.50
C ASP A 93 -8.35 -21.58 22.24
N PRO A 94 -8.95 -20.73 23.10
CA PRO A 94 -8.54 -19.35 23.12
C PRO A 94 -7.07 -19.38 23.53
N ARG A 95 -6.17 -19.09 22.60
CA ARG A 95 -4.87 -18.54 23.00
C ARG A 95 -5.23 -17.30 23.80
N LYS A 96 -5.21 -17.41 25.13
CA LYS A 96 -5.19 -16.25 26.00
C LYS A 96 -3.99 -15.46 25.48
N ALA A 97 -4.25 -14.34 24.82
CA ALA A 97 -3.20 -13.38 24.53
C ALA A 97 -2.84 -12.74 25.88
N GLY A 98 -2.13 -13.51 26.70
CA GLY A 98 -1.67 -13.07 28.00
C GLY A 98 -0.66 -11.94 27.80
N THR A 99 0.09 -12.01 26.69
CA THR A 99 1.21 -11.12 26.42
C THR A 99 1.12 -10.41 25.05
N VAL A 100 1.89 -9.33 24.92
CA VAL A 100 2.09 -8.64 23.65
C VAL A 100 2.73 -9.57 22.62
N GLY A 101 3.63 -10.47 23.04
CA GLY A 101 4.29 -11.44 22.17
C GLY A 101 3.30 -12.36 21.46
N ASP A 102 2.30 -12.86 22.17
CA ASP A 102 1.24 -13.72 21.62
C ASP A 102 0.47 -13.02 20.48
N VAL A 103 0.11 -11.75 20.69
CA VAL A 103 -0.60 -10.92 19.71
C VAL A 103 0.24 -10.71 18.46
N LEU A 104 1.53 -10.39 18.64
CA LEU A 104 2.44 -10.14 17.53
C LEU A 104 2.74 -11.42 16.75
N GLU A 105 2.92 -12.55 17.43
CA GLU A 105 3.14 -13.85 16.79
C GLU A 105 1.92 -14.26 15.96
N PHE A 106 0.72 -14.16 16.53
CA PHE A 106 -0.53 -14.38 15.80
C PHE A 106 -0.63 -13.50 14.55
N TYR A 107 -0.40 -12.19 14.70
CA TYR A 107 -0.48 -11.28 13.57
C TYR A 107 0.54 -11.61 12.47
N MET A 108 1.80 -11.87 12.85
CA MET A 108 2.88 -12.23 11.92
C MET A 108 2.57 -13.51 11.15
N GLY A 109 1.97 -14.52 11.81
CA GLY A 109 1.50 -15.75 11.16
C GLY A 109 0.46 -15.51 10.06
N THR A 110 -0.22 -14.35 10.07
CA THR A 110 -1.18 -13.98 9.04
C THR A 110 -0.58 -13.21 7.85
N VAL A 111 0.69 -12.80 7.94
CA VAL A 111 1.37 -12.02 6.91
C VAL A 111 1.93 -12.96 5.83
N LYS A 112 1.16 -13.14 4.75
CA LYS A 112 1.51 -14.08 3.66
C LYS A 112 2.65 -13.64 2.74
N ASN A 113 2.90 -12.33 2.60
CA ASN A 113 3.93 -11.84 1.70
C ASN A 113 5.32 -11.94 2.36
N PRO A 114 6.29 -12.71 1.80
CA PRO A 114 7.58 -12.94 2.45
C PRO A 114 8.40 -11.66 2.69
N GLN A 115 8.38 -10.71 1.74
CA GLN A 115 9.10 -9.45 1.88
C GLN A 115 8.47 -8.58 2.97
N THR A 116 7.13 -8.51 3.01
CA THR A 116 6.41 -7.79 4.06
C THR A 116 6.69 -8.42 5.42
N HIS A 117 6.64 -9.75 5.51
CA HIS A 117 6.96 -10.48 6.74
C HIS A 117 8.38 -10.15 7.22
N HIS A 118 9.38 -10.28 6.34
CA HIS A 118 10.78 -9.93 6.66
C HIS A 118 10.93 -8.48 7.16
N ASN A 119 10.30 -7.52 6.46
CA ASN A 119 10.37 -6.11 6.85
C ASN A 119 9.71 -5.86 8.22
N PHE A 120 8.56 -6.48 8.48
CA PHE A 120 7.86 -6.38 9.76
C PHE A 120 8.67 -7.02 10.89
N THR A 121 9.23 -8.22 10.68
CA THR A 121 10.13 -8.87 11.64
C THR A 121 11.30 -7.96 12.02
N LYS A 122 11.95 -7.33 11.04
CA LYS A 122 13.07 -6.42 11.30
C LYS A 122 12.65 -5.21 12.12
N LEU A 123 11.51 -4.60 11.78
CA LEU A 123 11.02 -3.40 12.47
C LEU A 123 10.49 -3.68 13.88
N LEU A 124 9.89 -4.86 14.10
CA LEU A 124 9.38 -5.29 15.40
C LEU A 124 10.49 -5.76 16.36
N ARG A 125 11.69 -6.07 15.88
CA ARG A 125 12.76 -6.69 16.67
C ARG A 125 13.06 -5.99 18.00
N GLU A 126 13.31 -4.68 17.96
CA GLU A 126 13.63 -3.88 19.16
C GLU A 126 12.43 -3.78 20.11
N PHE A 127 11.22 -3.70 19.56
CA PHE A 127 9.99 -3.63 20.35
C PHE A 127 9.71 -4.96 21.06
N ARG A 128 9.80 -6.09 20.34
CA ARG A 128 9.61 -7.43 20.91
C ARG A 128 10.64 -7.75 21.97
N ALA A 129 11.91 -7.37 21.76
CA ALA A 129 12.96 -7.57 22.75
C ALA A 129 12.64 -6.96 24.13
N LYS A 130 11.87 -5.87 24.17
CA LYS A 130 11.48 -5.17 25.41
C LYS A 130 10.11 -5.58 25.95
N TYR A 131 9.16 -5.92 25.08
CA TYR A 131 7.76 -6.02 25.45
C TYR A 131 7.09 -7.37 25.19
N ASP A 132 7.77 -8.37 24.61
CA ASP A 132 7.12 -9.66 24.31
C ASP A 132 6.47 -10.30 25.53
N SER A 133 7.12 -10.26 26.70
CA SER A 133 6.60 -10.82 27.96
C SER A 133 5.63 -9.90 28.71
N MET A 134 5.47 -8.66 28.27
CA MET A 134 4.54 -7.71 28.90
C MET A 134 3.11 -8.17 28.67
N THR A 135 2.26 -8.06 29.70
CA THR A 135 0.84 -8.39 29.53
C THR A 135 0.16 -7.37 28.62
N VAL A 136 -0.85 -7.81 27.86
CA VAL A 136 -1.62 -6.90 26.98
C VAL A 136 -2.22 -5.73 27.76
N ALA A 137 -2.68 -5.96 28.99
CA ALA A 137 -3.25 -4.94 29.86
C ALA A 137 -2.24 -3.83 30.26
N ASN A 138 -0.96 -4.17 30.35
CA ASN A 138 0.09 -3.24 30.76
C ASN A 138 0.70 -2.45 29.59
N LEU A 139 0.44 -2.86 28.35
CA LEU A 139 0.87 -2.10 27.18
C LEU A 139 -0.08 -0.92 26.95
N THR A 140 0.26 0.26 27.47
CA THR A 140 -0.56 1.47 27.29
C THR A 140 -0.07 2.35 26.14
N PRO A 141 -0.87 3.31 25.63
CA PRO A 141 -0.39 4.30 24.67
C PRO A 141 0.84 5.07 25.15
N HIS A 142 0.96 5.32 26.45
CA HIS A 142 2.12 5.99 27.04
C HIS A 142 3.39 5.13 26.90
N VAL A 143 3.31 3.81 27.11
CA VAL A 143 4.44 2.90 26.92
C VAL A 143 4.93 2.91 25.47
N ILE A 144 4.00 2.85 24.51
CA ILE A 144 4.35 2.90 23.09
C ILE A 144 4.93 4.27 22.70
N LYS A 145 4.33 5.37 23.20
CA LYS A 145 4.84 6.73 22.99
C LYS A 145 6.29 6.86 23.42
N ASN A 146 6.60 6.50 24.66
CA ASN A 146 7.97 6.61 25.20
C ASN A 146 8.95 5.75 24.38
N PHE A 147 8.57 4.52 24.03
CA PHE A 147 9.41 3.68 23.17
C PHE A 147 9.71 4.33 21.81
N ILE A 148 8.70 4.95 21.19
CA ILE A 148 8.85 5.64 19.91
C ILE A 148 9.76 6.87 20.05
N GLU A 149 9.60 7.66 21.10
CA GLU A 149 10.41 8.85 21.36
C GLU A 149 11.88 8.49 21.61
N ASP A 150 12.13 7.46 22.42
CA ASP A 150 13.48 7.00 22.78
C ASP A 150 14.23 6.41 21.57
N ASN A 151 13.54 5.69 20.68
CA ASN A 151 14.19 4.84 19.67
C ASN A 151 14.03 5.35 18.23
N TYR A 152 13.07 6.23 17.93
CA TYR A 152 12.68 6.54 16.54
C TYR A 152 12.63 8.03 16.18
N LYS A 153 13.08 8.93 17.07
CA LYS A 153 13.13 10.38 16.80
C LYS A 153 13.80 10.74 15.46
N HIS A 154 14.88 10.04 15.10
CA HIS A 154 15.62 10.24 13.84
C HIS A 154 15.07 9.47 12.63
N ARG A 155 13.99 8.70 12.80
CA ARG A 155 13.43 7.80 11.77
C ARG A 155 11.89 7.78 11.83
N PRO A 156 11.23 8.94 11.61
CA PRO A 156 9.79 9.12 11.78
C PRO A 156 8.92 8.22 10.87
N GLY A 157 9.40 7.89 9.66
CA GLY A 157 8.70 6.95 8.76
C GLY A 157 8.62 5.54 9.34
N SER A 158 9.72 5.06 9.95
CA SER A 158 9.77 3.76 10.62
C SER A 158 8.91 3.75 11.89
N ALA A 159 8.86 4.84 12.65
CA ALA A 159 7.95 4.99 13.79
C ALA A 159 6.48 4.84 13.38
N ARG A 160 6.03 5.57 12.35
CA ARG A 160 4.65 5.45 11.84
C ARG A 160 4.33 4.04 11.37
N MET A 161 5.28 3.40 10.69
CA MET A 161 5.12 2.01 10.26
C MET A 161 5.00 1.06 11.45
N LEU A 162 5.83 1.23 12.49
CA LEU A 162 5.75 0.42 13.69
C LEU A 162 4.39 0.57 14.37
N VAL A 163 3.94 1.81 14.61
CA VAL A 163 2.61 2.07 15.19
C VAL A 163 1.50 1.47 14.32
N SER A 164 1.60 1.57 12.99
CA SER A 164 0.64 0.96 12.05
C SER A 164 0.60 -0.57 12.16
N ILE A 165 1.76 -1.23 12.25
CA ILE A 165 1.86 -2.68 12.44
C ILE A 165 1.24 -3.10 13.77
N LEU A 166 1.61 -2.44 14.87
CA LEU A 166 1.06 -2.69 16.20
C LEU A 166 -0.46 -2.51 16.19
N SER A 167 -0.94 -1.43 15.57
CA SER A 167 -2.36 -1.12 15.47
C SER A 167 -3.12 -2.22 14.72
N ALA A 168 -2.58 -2.69 13.60
CA ALA A 168 -3.15 -3.78 12.82
C ALA A 168 -3.12 -5.12 13.58
N ALA A 169 -2.04 -5.43 14.29
CA ALA A 169 -1.92 -6.64 15.10
C ALA A 169 -2.99 -6.70 16.19
N PHE A 170 -3.11 -5.62 16.95
CA PHE A 170 -4.06 -5.48 18.05
C PHE A 170 -5.52 -5.43 17.57
N ARG A 171 -5.82 -4.74 16.46
CA ARG A 171 -7.16 -4.81 15.84
C ARG A 171 -7.52 -6.22 15.39
N LYS A 172 -6.55 -6.94 14.81
CA LYS A 172 -6.80 -8.30 14.32
C LYS A 172 -6.97 -9.31 15.45
N ALA A 173 -6.22 -9.17 16.54
CA ALA A 173 -6.44 -9.98 17.74
C ALA A 173 -7.81 -9.69 18.37
N ALA A 174 -8.25 -8.43 18.38
CA ALA A 174 -9.55 -8.04 18.92
C ALA A 174 -10.76 -8.43 18.04
N ASP A 175 -10.53 -8.84 16.79
CA ASP A 175 -11.61 -9.31 15.92
C ASP A 175 -12.23 -10.60 16.50
N PRO A 176 -13.55 -10.69 16.73
CA PRO A 176 -14.19 -11.89 17.26
C PRO A 176 -13.92 -13.17 16.47
N VAL A 177 -13.54 -13.07 15.19
CA VAL A 177 -13.19 -14.24 14.36
C VAL A 177 -11.72 -14.67 14.48
N SER A 178 -10.92 -13.97 15.28
CA SER A 178 -9.47 -14.24 15.43
C SER A 178 -9.19 -15.50 16.26
N GLY A 179 -10.13 -15.90 17.12
CA GLY A 179 -9.95 -16.94 18.12
C GLY A 179 -9.06 -16.52 19.31
N MET A 180 -8.59 -15.27 19.36
CA MET A 180 -7.86 -14.73 20.52
C MET A 180 -8.83 -14.13 21.53
N GLU A 181 -8.59 -14.41 22.81
CA GLU A 181 -9.29 -13.75 23.91
C GLU A 181 -8.38 -12.67 24.51
N LEU A 182 -8.81 -11.42 24.41
CA LEU A 182 -8.12 -10.28 25.01
C LEU A 182 -8.70 -9.98 26.41
N PRO A 183 -7.92 -9.34 27.31
CA PRO A 183 -8.40 -9.00 28.65
C PRO A 183 -9.69 -8.17 28.64
N ALA A 184 -10.51 -8.33 29.69
CA ALA A 184 -11.69 -7.50 29.88
C ALA A 184 -11.31 -6.00 29.95
N GLY A 185 -12.10 -5.12 29.31
CA GLY A 185 -11.77 -3.70 29.21
C GLY A 185 -10.65 -3.39 28.22
N TYR A 186 -10.29 -4.34 27.35
CA TYR A 186 -9.28 -4.14 26.32
C TYR A 186 -9.57 -2.91 25.45
N PHE A 187 -8.50 -2.16 25.20
CA PHE A 187 -8.45 -1.04 24.30
C PHE A 187 -7.19 -1.14 23.44
N ASN A 188 -7.26 -0.68 22.19
CA ASN A 188 -6.11 -0.73 21.31
C ASN A 188 -5.00 0.22 21.82
N PRO A 189 -3.81 -0.30 22.18
CA PRO A 189 -2.78 0.50 22.85
C PRO A 189 -2.11 1.51 21.91
N THR A 190 -2.38 1.44 20.61
CA THR A 190 -1.85 2.39 19.62
C THR A 190 -2.72 3.62 19.39
N THR A 191 -3.89 3.66 20.00
CA THR A 191 -4.83 4.78 19.82
C THR A 191 -4.19 6.09 20.23
N SER A 192 -4.33 7.11 19.39
CA SER A 192 -3.80 8.46 19.58
C SER A 192 -2.28 8.59 19.74
N VAL A 193 -1.49 7.51 19.62
CA VAL A 193 -0.02 7.56 19.75
C VAL A 193 0.60 8.53 18.73
N THR A 194 0.21 8.44 17.45
CA THR A 194 0.76 9.33 16.40
C THR A 194 0.37 10.78 16.58
N ALA A 195 -0.80 11.07 17.17
CA ALA A 195 -1.25 12.44 17.43
C ALA A 195 -0.48 13.09 18.59
N ASN A 196 -0.06 12.26 19.56
CA ASN A 196 0.59 12.68 20.80
C ASN A 196 2.13 12.59 20.77
N VAL A 197 2.73 12.29 19.62
CA VAL A 197 4.19 12.34 19.41
C VAL A 197 4.49 13.48 18.46
N ASP A 198 5.19 14.51 18.92
CA ASP A 198 5.35 15.77 18.20
C ASP A 198 6.01 15.58 16.82
N PHE A 199 7.10 14.82 16.72
CA PHE A 199 7.78 14.55 15.44
C PHE A 199 6.99 13.64 14.48
N LEU A 200 5.84 13.11 14.92
CA LEU A 200 4.90 12.36 14.09
C LEU A 200 3.66 13.17 13.69
N ARG A 201 3.43 14.33 14.31
CA ARG A 201 2.32 15.23 13.99
C ARG A 201 2.50 15.89 12.63
N ASP A 202 3.74 16.27 12.31
CA ASP A 202 4.09 16.87 11.02
C ASP A 202 4.14 15.80 9.94
N HIS A 203 3.00 15.64 9.27
CA HIS A 203 2.86 14.84 8.07
C HIS A 203 3.27 15.67 6.86
N HIS A 204 4.56 15.62 6.49
CA HIS A 204 4.92 15.94 5.11
C HIS A 204 4.39 14.82 4.21
N PRO A 205 3.52 15.13 3.23
CA PRO A 205 3.02 14.13 2.30
C PRO A 205 4.22 13.61 1.50
N ASP A 206 4.49 12.32 1.71
CA ASP A 206 5.43 11.47 0.96
C ASP A 206 6.83 12.07 0.81
N GLY A 207 7.79 11.63 1.64
CA GLY A 207 9.19 12.12 1.67
C GLY A 207 10.05 11.97 0.39
N TYR A 208 9.41 11.67 -0.74
CA TYR A 208 10.00 11.69 -2.08
C TYR A 208 9.29 12.65 -3.05
N ALA A 209 8.25 13.35 -2.62
CA ALA A 209 7.68 14.44 -3.39
C ALA A 209 8.72 15.56 -3.52
N VAL A 210 8.79 16.15 -4.71
CA VAL A 210 9.67 17.29 -5.00
C VAL A 210 8.83 18.39 -5.63
N SER A 211 9.31 19.63 -5.55
CA SER A 211 8.65 20.80 -6.11
C SER A 211 9.59 21.58 -7.04
N TRP A 212 10.53 20.90 -7.69
CA TRP A 212 11.53 21.58 -8.52
C TRP A 212 10.89 22.35 -9.68
N GLU A 213 11.44 23.53 -9.93
CA GLU A 213 11.12 24.42 -11.03
C GLU A 213 11.88 24.01 -12.31
N GLU A 214 11.46 24.54 -13.46
CA GLU A 214 12.04 24.17 -14.77
C GLU A 214 13.55 24.39 -14.85
N HIS A 215 14.04 25.52 -14.33
CA HIS A 215 15.47 25.83 -14.29
C HIS A 215 16.26 24.91 -13.35
N GLU A 216 15.66 24.46 -12.24
CA GLU A 216 16.28 23.51 -11.33
C GLU A 216 16.36 22.12 -11.97
N TRP A 217 15.32 21.72 -12.70
CA TRP A 217 15.33 20.50 -13.49
C TRP A 217 16.38 20.53 -14.60
N ALA A 218 16.54 21.67 -15.29
CA ALA A 218 17.60 21.87 -16.27
C ALA A 218 19.00 21.72 -15.64
N ALA A 219 19.24 22.33 -14.48
CA ALA A 219 20.50 22.18 -13.74
C ALA A 219 20.76 20.71 -13.31
N ILE A 220 19.71 19.97 -12.92
CA ILE A 220 19.82 18.55 -12.62
C ILE A 220 20.24 17.74 -13.85
N MET A 221 19.63 17.99 -15.01
CA MET A 221 19.96 17.30 -16.27
C MET A 221 21.36 17.66 -16.75
N GLU A 222 21.81 18.90 -16.58
CA GLU A 222 23.19 19.30 -16.79
C GLU A 222 24.15 18.55 -15.84
N GLY A 223 23.76 18.38 -14.57
CA GLY A 223 24.50 17.58 -13.59
C GLY A 223 24.69 16.12 -14.02
N PHE A 224 23.67 15.49 -14.61
CA PHE A 224 23.81 14.16 -15.23
C PHE A 224 24.84 14.16 -16.36
N ALA A 225 24.77 15.14 -17.26
CA ALA A 225 25.71 15.25 -18.39
C ALA A 225 27.16 15.45 -17.91
N LYS A 226 27.38 16.32 -16.92
CA LYS A 226 28.71 16.57 -16.33
C LYS A 226 29.28 15.35 -15.63
N GLU A 227 28.48 14.64 -14.82
CA GLU A 227 28.94 13.42 -14.16
C GLU A 227 29.26 12.31 -15.16
N LEU A 228 28.47 12.16 -16.24
CA LEU A 228 28.80 11.25 -17.34
C LEU A 228 30.11 11.63 -18.03
N ALA A 229 30.31 12.90 -18.34
CA ALA A 229 31.53 13.39 -19.01
C ALA A 229 32.78 13.26 -18.12
N SER A 230 32.62 13.34 -16.79
CA SER A 230 33.74 13.24 -15.84
C SER A 230 34.41 11.86 -15.79
N GLY A 231 33.69 10.80 -16.18
CA GLY A 231 34.14 9.41 -16.03
C GLY A 231 34.30 8.93 -14.59
N ALA A 232 33.92 9.72 -13.58
CA ALA A 232 34.17 9.43 -12.17
C ALA A 232 33.17 8.42 -11.55
N ALA A 233 32.17 7.98 -12.30
CA ALA A 233 31.21 6.95 -11.90
C ALA A 233 30.84 6.07 -13.09
N ASP A 234 30.31 4.88 -12.81
CA ASP A 234 29.85 3.95 -13.84
C ASP A 234 28.73 4.58 -14.71
N PRO A 235 28.97 4.80 -16.02
CA PRO A 235 28.00 5.49 -16.88
C PRO A 235 26.67 4.74 -16.99
N ILE A 236 26.69 3.39 -16.97
CA ILE A 236 25.46 2.58 -17.03
C ILE A 236 24.57 2.87 -15.81
N GLY A 237 25.16 3.08 -14.63
CA GLY A 237 24.41 3.40 -13.42
C GLY A 237 23.83 4.82 -13.42
N LEU A 238 24.55 5.80 -13.97
CA LEU A 238 24.05 7.17 -14.18
C LEU A 238 22.89 7.18 -15.19
N LEU A 239 23.04 6.50 -16.32
CA LEU A 239 22.00 6.36 -17.35
C LEU A 239 20.77 5.61 -16.80
N CYS A 240 20.96 4.60 -15.96
CA CYS A 240 19.87 3.93 -15.26
C CYS A 240 19.07 4.90 -14.38
N LEU A 241 19.76 5.75 -13.61
CA LEU A 241 19.10 6.76 -12.78
C LEU A 241 18.38 7.80 -13.66
N GLN A 242 19.02 8.28 -14.73
CA GLN A 242 18.44 9.26 -15.63
C GLN A 242 17.15 8.73 -16.28
N LEU A 243 17.13 7.47 -16.73
CA LEU A 243 15.94 6.85 -17.29
C LEU A 243 14.79 6.73 -16.26
N VAL A 244 15.11 6.51 -14.97
CA VAL A 244 14.09 6.52 -13.89
C VAL A 244 13.40 7.87 -13.82
N TYR A 245 14.15 8.98 -13.91
CA TYR A 245 13.57 10.31 -13.88
C TYR A 245 12.78 10.65 -15.16
N MET A 246 13.28 10.25 -16.33
CA MET A 246 12.62 10.58 -17.60
C MET A 246 11.36 9.79 -17.89
N THR A 247 11.15 8.66 -17.21
CA THR A 247 9.97 7.79 -17.43
C THR A 247 8.98 7.82 -16.27
N GLY A 248 9.36 8.36 -15.11
CA GLY A 248 8.58 8.27 -13.87
C GLY A 248 8.34 6.82 -13.39
N ALA A 249 9.10 5.85 -13.91
CA ALA A 249 9.03 4.46 -13.51
C ALA A 249 9.58 4.25 -12.09
N ARG A 250 9.20 3.14 -11.43
CA ARG A 250 9.78 2.80 -10.15
C ARG A 250 11.23 2.43 -10.41
N PRO A 251 12.18 2.83 -9.55
CA PRO A 251 13.58 2.46 -9.71
C PRO A 251 13.79 0.99 -10.05
N LYS A 252 13.09 0.09 -9.33
CA LYS A 252 13.19 -1.36 -9.54
C LYS A 252 12.70 -1.83 -10.91
N GLU A 253 11.71 -1.17 -11.50
CA GLU A 253 11.18 -1.53 -12.84
C GLU A 253 12.24 -1.26 -13.92
N ILE A 254 13.04 -0.20 -13.76
CA ILE A 254 14.15 0.14 -14.66
C ILE A 254 15.40 -0.69 -14.34
N GLN A 255 15.78 -0.82 -13.07
CA GLN A 255 16.96 -1.61 -12.66
C GLN A 255 16.90 -3.07 -13.12
N THR A 256 15.70 -3.64 -13.18
CA THR A 256 15.48 -5.03 -13.61
C THR A 256 15.03 -5.15 -15.06
N LEU A 257 15.23 -4.11 -15.87
CA LEU A 257 14.85 -4.13 -17.27
C LEU A 257 15.73 -5.11 -18.06
N ARG A 258 15.11 -6.00 -18.83
CA ARG A 258 15.78 -6.90 -19.76
C ARG A 258 15.64 -6.40 -21.18
N TRP A 259 16.62 -6.72 -22.03
CA TRP A 259 16.56 -6.33 -23.45
C TRP A 259 15.31 -6.87 -24.16
N SER A 260 14.86 -8.08 -23.80
CA SER A 260 13.65 -8.72 -24.35
C SER A 260 12.34 -8.03 -23.94
N GLU A 261 12.35 -7.15 -22.94
CA GLU A 261 11.16 -6.41 -22.50
C GLU A 261 11.00 -5.08 -23.25
N ILE A 262 11.97 -4.66 -24.08
CA ILE A 262 11.87 -3.48 -24.92
C ILE A 262 11.23 -3.87 -26.25
N GLN A 263 10.08 -3.26 -26.56
CA GLN A 263 9.30 -3.54 -27.76
C GLN A 263 8.99 -2.23 -28.47
N GLY A 264 9.82 -1.86 -29.46
CA GLY A 264 9.67 -0.62 -30.20
C GLY A 264 9.80 0.62 -29.30
N ASP A 265 8.70 1.34 -29.13
CA ASP A 265 8.60 2.58 -28.36
C ASP A 265 8.11 2.38 -26.92
N LYS A 266 8.10 1.14 -26.41
CA LYS A 266 7.66 0.84 -25.05
C LYS A 266 8.45 -0.27 -24.38
N ILE A 267 8.46 -0.23 -23.05
CA ILE A 267 8.85 -1.34 -22.19
C ILE A 267 7.58 -2.10 -21.80
N VAL A 268 7.58 -3.41 -21.99
CA VAL A 268 6.51 -4.33 -21.56
C VAL A 268 7.00 -5.16 -20.38
N LYS A 269 6.69 -4.70 -19.17
CA LYS A 269 7.15 -5.32 -17.93
C LYS A 269 6.12 -6.32 -17.43
N MET A 270 6.45 -7.61 -17.48
CA MET A 270 5.64 -8.69 -16.89
C MET A 270 5.90 -8.82 -15.39
N GLN A 271 7.12 -8.57 -14.94
CA GLN A 271 7.50 -8.66 -13.53
C GLN A 271 7.45 -7.28 -12.87
N HIS A 272 6.32 -6.96 -12.23
CA HIS A 272 6.14 -5.72 -11.47
C HIS A 272 5.36 -5.94 -10.18
N LYS A 273 5.45 -4.99 -9.22
CA LYS A 273 4.90 -5.11 -7.86
C LYS A 273 3.40 -5.47 -7.83
N THR A 274 2.64 -5.05 -8.83
CA THR A 274 1.18 -5.23 -8.88
C THR A 274 0.73 -6.40 -9.75
N VAL A 275 1.62 -7.11 -10.46
CA VAL A 275 1.23 -8.16 -11.43
C VAL A 275 0.39 -9.26 -10.77
N LYS A 276 0.73 -9.67 -9.54
CA LYS A 276 -0.04 -10.67 -8.79
C LYS A 276 -1.48 -10.24 -8.49
N LYS A 277 -1.74 -8.93 -8.44
CA LYS A 277 -3.07 -8.35 -8.20
C LYS A 277 -3.80 -8.04 -9.50
N THR A 278 -3.10 -7.53 -10.52
CA THR A 278 -3.72 -7.01 -11.74
C THR A 278 -3.77 -8.02 -12.88
N GLY A 279 -2.87 -9.01 -12.91
CA GLY A 279 -2.72 -9.97 -14.00
C GLY A 279 -2.23 -9.39 -15.33
N LYS A 280 -2.24 -8.06 -15.49
CA LYS A 280 -1.86 -7.33 -16.71
C LYS A 280 -0.42 -6.85 -16.67
N PRO A 281 0.30 -6.83 -17.81
CA PRO A 281 1.61 -6.21 -17.92
C PRO A 281 1.57 -4.72 -17.63
N ARG A 282 2.72 -4.18 -17.21
CA ARG A 282 2.93 -2.74 -17.13
C ARG A 282 3.63 -2.24 -18.38
N HIS A 283 3.01 -1.28 -19.06
CA HIS A 283 3.61 -0.59 -20.21
C HIS A 283 4.24 0.72 -19.74
N ILE A 284 5.46 0.99 -20.19
CA ILE A 284 6.15 2.28 -20.02
C ILE A 284 6.51 2.77 -21.41
N PHE A 285 5.89 3.85 -21.86
CA PHE A 285 6.19 4.44 -23.16
C PHE A 285 7.51 5.21 -23.12
N LEU A 286 8.28 5.09 -24.19
CA LEU A 286 9.62 5.65 -24.34
C LEU A 286 9.58 6.81 -25.33
N SER A 287 9.91 8.01 -24.86
CA SER A 287 10.18 9.15 -25.73
C SER A 287 11.46 8.92 -26.56
N ALA A 288 11.67 9.74 -27.60
CA ALA A 288 12.93 9.72 -28.35
C ALA A 288 14.16 9.89 -27.45
N ALA A 289 14.10 10.79 -26.47
CA ALA A 289 15.18 11.01 -25.52
C ALA A 289 15.40 9.82 -24.57
N ALA A 290 14.32 9.12 -24.16
CA ALA A 290 14.45 7.89 -23.36
C ALA A 290 15.08 6.74 -24.16
N LYS A 291 14.76 6.62 -25.46
CA LYS A 291 15.40 5.65 -26.37
C LYS A 291 16.89 5.95 -26.56
N ALA A 292 17.25 7.23 -26.75
CA ALA A 292 18.65 7.63 -26.84
C ALA A 292 19.49 7.23 -25.60
N ILE A 293 18.90 7.26 -24.40
CA ILE A 293 19.56 6.72 -23.19
C ILE A 293 19.80 5.22 -23.31
N ILE A 294 18.79 4.46 -23.75
CA ILE A 294 18.90 3.01 -23.92
C ILE A 294 19.96 2.65 -24.97
N ASP A 295 20.01 3.39 -26.07
CA ASP A 295 21.01 3.20 -27.13
C ASP A 295 22.41 3.50 -26.60
N ARG A 296 22.59 4.60 -25.86
CA ARG A 296 23.86 4.91 -25.19
C ARG A 296 24.28 3.82 -24.21
N VAL A 297 23.36 3.24 -23.45
CA VAL A 297 23.68 2.12 -22.54
C VAL A 297 24.18 0.90 -23.32
N ARG A 298 23.62 0.63 -24.50
CA ARG A 298 24.08 -0.46 -25.38
C ARG A 298 25.50 -0.21 -25.87
N GLU A 299 25.81 1.02 -26.27
CA GLU A 299 27.16 1.43 -26.70
C GLU A 299 28.18 1.30 -25.57
N GLU A 300 27.85 1.78 -24.36
CA GLU A 300 28.70 1.66 -23.17
C GLU A 300 28.93 0.20 -22.76
N ALA A 301 27.91 -0.66 -22.87
CA ALA A 301 28.07 -2.09 -22.59
C ALA A 301 28.95 -2.77 -23.64
N ALA A 302 28.77 -2.44 -24.92
CA ALA A 302 29.52 -3.01 -26.03
C ALA A 302 31.00 -2.61 -25.98
N SER A 303 31.31 -1.32 -25.74
CA SER A 303 32.68 -0.81 -25.64
C SER A 303 33.48 -1.47 -24.49
N ARG A 304 32.77 -1.96 -23.47
CA ARG A 304 33.33 -2.66 -22.30
C ARG A 304 33.26 -4.19 -22.41
N GLY A 305 32.76 -4.73 -23.51
CA GLY A 305 32.62 -6.19 -23.72
C GLY A 305 31.62 -6.86 -22.76
N ILE A 306 30.61 -6.13 -22.26
CA ILE A 306 29.64 -6.64 -21.29
C ILE A 306 28.48 -7.31 -22.02
N ALA A 307 28.49 -8.65 -22.06
CA ALA A 307 27.33 -9.42 -22.48
C ALA A 307 26.37 -9.63 -21.29
N SER A 308 25.13 -9.14 -21.40
CA SER A 308 24.11 -9.31 -20.35
C SER A 308 22.70 -9.33 -20.90
N GLU A 309 21.82 -10.10 -20.27
CA GLU A 309 20.37 -10.02 -20.52
C GLU A 309 19.74 -8.72 -19.97
N TRP A 310 20.41 -8.09 -18.99
CA TRP A 310 19.95 -6.85 -18.37
C TRP A 310 20.37 -5.65 -19.20
N VAL A 311 19.46 -4.67 -19.31
CA VAL A 311 19.79 -3.37 -19.92
C VAL A 311 20.80 -2.62 -19.07
N PHE A 312 20.67 -2.70 -17.74
CA PHE A 312 21.57 -2.02 -16.80
C PHE A 312 22.38 -3.03 -15.99
N PRO A 313 23.36 -3.72 -16.60
CA PRO A 313 24.18 -4.70 -15.92
C PRO A 313 25.06 -4.04 -14.86
N SER A 314 25.42 -4.80 -13.82
CA SER A 314 26.42 -4.37 -12.85
C SER A 314 27.68 -5.20 -13.01
N THR A 315 28.82 -4.54 -13.19
CA THR A 315 30.13 -5.21 -13.26
C THR A 315 30.83 -5.32 -11.91
N HIS A 316 30.14 -4.98 -10.82
CA HIS A 316 30.73 -5.02 -9.48
C HIS A 316 30.70 -6.45 -8.93
N ASN A 317 31.87 -7.03 -8.68
CA ASN A 317 32.05 -8.43 -8.27
C ASN A 317 31.23 -8.86 -7.03
N ARG A 318 30.94 -7.96 -6.10
CA ARG A 318 30.12 -8.24 -4.91
C ARG A 318 28.61 -8.21 -5.19
N ASN A 319 28.18 -7.77 -6.36
CA ASN A 319 26.77 -7.68 -6.72
C ASN A 319 26.26 -9.02 -7.30
N LYS A 320 25.45 -9.73 -6.51
CA LYS A 320 24.85 -11.01 -6.92
C LYS A 320 23.60 -10.88 -7.80
N ALA A 321 23.08 -9.66 -8.01
CA ALA A 321 21.84 -9.45 -8.74
C ALA A 321 22.01 -9.44 -10.27
N GLY A 322 23.24 -9.21 -10.77
CA GLY A 322 23.53 -9.09 -12.21
C GLY A 322 23.18 -7.73 -12.83
N TYR A 323 22.46 -6.86 -12.12
CA TYR A 323 22.06 -5.52 -12.56
C TYR A 323 22.35 -4.45 -11.51
N ILE A 324 22.35 -3.17 -11.91
CA ILE A 324 22.61 -2.02 -11.03
C ILE A 324 21.59 -1.97 -9.88
N THR A 325 22.07 -2.08 -8.64
CA THR A 325 21.24 -1.97 -7.42
C THR A 325 21.45 -0.66 -6.66
N ALA A 326 22.58 0.01 -6.84
CA ALA A 326 23.04 1.13 -6.02
C ALA A 326 22.61 2.52 -6.52
N LEU A 327 21.36 2.72 -6.94
CA LEU A 327 20.91 4.01 -7.50
C LEU A 327 21.08 5.21 -6.55
N PHE A 328 21.05 5.00 -5.22
CA PHE A 328 21.32 6.07 -4.26
C PHE A 328 22.76 6.60 -4.32
N TYR A 329 23.73 5.77 -4.71
CA TYR A 329 25.10 6.21 -4.92
C TYR A 329 25.17 7.25 -6.03
N PHE A 330 24.59 6.94 -7.20
CA PHE A 330 24.55 7.85 -8.34
C PHE A 330 23.76 9.12 -8.03
N ALA A 331 22.61 8.99 -7.34
CA ALA A 331 21.81 10.15 -6.96
C ALA A 331 22.60 11.11 -6.07
N LYS A 332 23.31 10.60 -5.05
CA LYS A 332 24.16 11.41 -4.16
C LYS A 332 25.27 12.16 -4.91
N ARG A 333 25.80 11.61 -6.00
CA ARG A 333 26.79 12.30 -6.83
C ARG A 333 26.19 13.50 -7.55
N ILE A 334 25.04 13.31 -8.21
CA ILE A 334 24.30 14.42 -8.83
C ILE A 334 23.93 15.46 -7.76
N SER A 335 23.50 15.03 -6.57
CA SER A 335 23.19 15.93 -5.46
C SER A 335 24.38 16.81 -5.06
N LYS A 336 25.58 16.22 -5.00
CA LYS A 336 26.81 16.96 -4.69
C LYS A 336 27.13 18.00 -5.76
N HIS A 337 26.87 17.69 -7.02
CA HIS A 337 27.16 18.60 -8.14
C HIS A 337 26.15 19.75 -8.26
N THR A 338 24.88 19.49 -7.95
CA THR A 338 23.77 20.40 -8.23
C THR A 338 23.26 21.13 -6.99
N GLY A 339 23.57 20.64 -5.79
CA GLY A 339 23.05 21.16 -4.52
C GLY A 339 21.67 20.62 -4.13
N PHE A 340 20.98 19.90 -5.02
CA PHE A 340 19.65 19.35 -4.76
C PHE A 340 19.71 17.96 -4.11
N ASP A 341 18.86 17.64 -3.12
CA ASP A 341 18.81 16.30 -2.51
C ASP A 341 18.07 15.29 -3.41
N LEU A 342 18.78 14.73 -4.40
CA LEU A 342 18.25 13.70 -5.27
C LEU A 342 18.22 12.32 -4.60
N LYS A 343 17.09 11.64 -4.76
CA LYS A 343 16.88 10.22 -4.44
C LYS A 343 16.26 9.53 -5.66
N PRO A 344 16.53 8.23 -5.89
CA PRO A 344 15.96 7.52 -7.04
C PRO A 344 14.44 7.58 -7.10
N TYR A 345 13.78 7.63 -5.94
CA TYR A 345 12.32 7.70 -5.85
C TYR A 345 11.73 9.08 -6.14
N ASN A 346 12.53 10.16 -6.13
CA ASN A 346 12.07 11.48 -6.55
C ASN A 346 11.72 11.51 -8.04
N GLY A 347 12.34 10.64 -8.86
CA GLY A 347 12.14 10.65 -10.32
C GLY A 347 10.70 10.51 -10.76
N ARG A 348 9.86 9.77 -10.02
CA ARG A 348 8.41 9.73 -10.29
C ARG A 348 7.75 11.08 -10.02
N SER A 349 8.04 11.72 -8.90
CA SER A 349 7.46 13.02 -8.56
C SER A 349 7.93 14.10 -9.53
N ALA A 350 9.22 14.09 -9.88
CA ALA A 350 9.78 15.00 -10.88
C ALA A 350 9.08 14.84 -12.24
N TYR A 351 8.95 13.60 -12.73
CA TYR A 351 8.22 13.31 -13.97
C TYR A 351 6.77 13.81 -13.93
N ILE A 352 6.06 13.56 -12.82
CA ILE A 352 4.66 14.00 -12.66
C ILE A 352 4.56 15.51 -12.76
N ASN A 353 5.42 16.25 -12.05
CA ASN A 353 5.41 17.71 -12.10
C ASN A 353 5.71 18.23 -13.50
N VAL A 354 6.80 17.78 -14.14
CA VAL A 354 7.17 18.22 -15.48
C VAL A 354 6.06 17.91 -16.48
N ALA A 355 5.45 16.72 -16.42
CA ALA A 355 4.38 16.35 -17.33
C ALA A 355 3.13 17.22 -17.15
N LEU A 356 2.71 17.47 -15.90
CA LEU A 356 1.54 18.31 -15.61
C LEU A 356 1.79 19.77 -15.98
N ASP A 357 2.97 20.30 -15.67
CA ASP A 357 3.36 21.68 -16.03
C ASP A 357 3.48 21.84 -17.56
N SER A 358 3.77 20.75 -18.27
CA SER A 358 3.77 20.70 -19.75
C SER A 358 2.36 20.49 -20.35
N GLY A 359 1.30 20.54 -19.54
CA GLY A 359 -0.09 20.41 -19.99
C GLY A 359 -0.56 18.99 -20.29
N VAL A 360 0.20 17.95 -19.90
CA VAL A 360 -0.24 16.55 -20.09
C VAL A 360 -1.41 16.27 -19.14
N PRO A 361 -2.54 15.73 -19.63
CA PRO A 361 -3.70 15.48 -18.77
C PRO A 361 -3.39 14.54 -17.61
N LEU A 362 -3.89 14.85 -16.41
CA LEU A 362 -3.61 14.11 -15.17
C LEU A 362 -3.85 12.60 -15.28
N HIS A 363 -4.89 12.17 -15.98
CA HIS A 363 -5.20 10.75 -16.18
C HIS A 363 -4.16 10.05 -17.07
N VAL A 364 -3.60 10.75 -18.07
CA VAL A 364 -2.50 10.25 -18.92
C VAL A 364 -1.24 10.11 -18.08
N VAL A 365 -0.89 11.14 -17.29
CA VAL A 365 0.27 11.09 -16.38
C VAL A 365 0.13 9.93 -15.39
N ALA A 366 -1.05 9.75 -14.78
CA ALA A 366 -1.35 8.64 -13.89
C ALA A 366 -1.17 7.28 -14.58
N GLY A 367 -1.61 7.15 -15.84
CA GLY A 367 -1.39 5.97 -16.67
C GLY A 367 0.10 5.68 -16.88
N ASN A 368 0.88 6.68 -17.29
CA ASN A 368 2.31 6.55 -17.56
C ASN A 368 3.11 6.10 -16.33
N VAL A 369 2.81 6.66 -15.15
CA VAL A 369 3.51 6.26 -13.90
C VAL A 369 2.94 4.97 -13.30
N GLY A 370 1.84 4.44 -13.83
CA GLY A 370 1.22 3.18 -13.41
C GLY A 370 0.46 3.29 -12.09
N HIS A 371 -0.27 4.39 -11.89
CA HIS A 371 -1.21 4.58 -10.78
C HIS A 371 -2.60 4.08 -11.19
N SER A 372 -3.26 3.34 -10.29
CA SER A 372 -4.63 2.87 -10.52
C SER A 372 -5.68 3.96 -10.35
N THR A 373 -5.34 5.09 -9.72
CA THR A 373 -6.22 6.22 -9.46
C THR A 373 -5.45 7.54 -9.62
N THR A 374 -6.09 8.58 -10.15
CA THR A 374 -5.52 9.92 -10.30
C THR A 374 -5.17 10.55 -8.96
N ARG A 375 -5.96 10.27 -7.91
CA ARG A 375 -5.70 10.71 -6.52
C ARG A 375 -4.31 10.34 -6.00
N THR A 376 -3.70 9.27 -6.52
CA THR A 376 -2.32 8.92 -6.15
C THR A 376 -1.33 9.88 -6.79
N THR A 377 -1.57 10.30 -8.04
CA THR A 377 -0.76 11.28 -8.77
C THR A 377 -0.92 12.68 -8.20
N GLU A 378 -2.15 13.08 -7.83
CA GLU A 378 -2.44 14.38 -7.21
C GLU A 378 -1.57 14.66 -5.97
N LYS A 379 -1.29 13.63 -5.15
CA LYS A 379 -0.44 13.76 -3.96
C LYS A 379 1.02 14.12 -4.27
N TYR A 380 1.51 13.71 -5.45
CA TYR A 380 2.86 14.02 -5.90
C TYR A 380 2.96 15.42 -6.50
N TYR A 381 1.84 15.96 -7.00
CA TYR A 381 1.81 17.30 -7.57
C TYR A 381 1.68 18.34 -6.46
N GLN A 382 2.81 18.90 -6.06
CA GLN A 382 2.87 19.93 -5.01
C GLN A 382 2.81 21.37 -5.57
N ARG A 383 2.81 21.53 -6.90
CA ARG A 383 2.90 22.83 -7.57
C ARG A 383 1.51 23.34 -7.97
N ASN A 384 0.63 23.57 -6.99
CA ASN A 384 -0.63 24.29 -7.25
C ASN A 384 -0.44 25.79 -6.98
N SER A 385 0.46 26.44 -7.74
CA SER A 385 0.75 27.87 -7.58
C SER A 385 -0.29 28.73 -8.30
N GLU A 386 -0.55 29.93 -7.78
CA GLU A 386 -1.45 30.91 -8.40
C GLU A 386 -1.08 31.17 -9.88
N ARG A 387 0.22 31.14 -10.20
CA ARG A 387 0.74 31.25 -11.56
C ARG A 387 0.14 30.20 -12.52
N MET A 388 0.07 28.94 -12.10
CA MET A 388 -0.50 27.86 -12.92
C MET A 388 -2.00 28.03 -13.11
N MET A 389 -2.72 28.44 -12.06
CA MET A 389 -4.15 28.71 -12.15
C MET A 389 -4.43 29.87 -13.13
N ARG A 390 -3.63 30.94 -13.06
CA ARG A 390 -3.73 32.09 -13.98
C ARG A 390 -3.43 31.68 -15.42
N ALA A 391 -2.34 30.95 -15.66
CA ALA A 391 -2.01 30.45 -17.00
C ALA A 391 -3.11 29.56 -17.58
N GLY A 392 -3.74 28.73 -16.75
CA GLY A 392 -4.90 27.93 -17.13
C GLY A 392 -6.11 28.78 -17.51
N ALA A 393 -6.43 29.80 -16.71
CA ALA A 393 -7.50 30.75 -17.02
C ALA A 393 -7.24 31.52 -18.32
N ASP A 394 -6.01 32.01 -18.52
CA ASP A 394 -5.60 32.73 -19.73
C ASP A 394 -5.70 31.85 -20.98
N THR A 395 -5.28 30.58 -20.88
CA THR A 395 -5.39 29.59 -21.97
C THR A 395 -6.86 29.36 -22.37
N VAL A 396 -7.74 29.21 -21.39
CA VAL A 396 -9.19 29.04 -21.63
C VAL A 396 -9.78 30.31 -22.25
N GLY A 397 -9.42 31.48 -21.71
CA GLY A 397 -9.87 32.77 -22.22
C GLY A 397 -9.46 33.00 -23.69
N ALA A 398 -8.20 32.73 -24.03
CA ALA A 398 -7.71 32.81 -25.41
C ALA A 398 -8.49 31.87 -26.33
N ARG A 399 -8.75 30.64 -25.90
CA ARG A 399 -9.52 29.67 -26.69
C ARG A 399 -10.96 30.12 -26.94
N PHE A 400 -11.63 30.68 -25.95
CA PHE A 400 -12.97 31.24 -26.14
C PHE A 400 -12.94 32.46 -27.06
N ALA A 401 -11.94 33.34 -26.95
CA ALA A 401 -11.80 34.49 -27.85
C ALA A 401 -11.65 34.06 -29.32
N GLU A 402 -10.85 33.02 -29.62
CA GLU A 402 -10.76 32.43 -30.96
C GLU A 402 -12.10 31.92 -31.49
N LEU A 403 -12.83 31.16 -30.65
CA LEU A 403 -14.13 30.59 -31.03
C LEU A 403 -15.19 31.67 -31.28
N MET A 404 -15.15 32.77 -30.53
CA MET A 404 -16.02 33.92 -30.73
C MET A 404 -15.63 34.74 -31.96
N GLY A 405 -14.32 34.87 -32.24
CA GLY A 405 -13.79 35.57 -33.42
C GLY A 405 -13.97 34.82 -34.73
N GLY A 406 -14.11 33.49 -34.71
CA GLY A 406 -14.36 32.65 -35.89
C GLY A 406 -15.80 32.67 -36.43
N GLY A 407 -16.72 33.40 -35.78
CA GLY A 407 -18.14 33.49 -36.16
C GLY A 407 -18.51 34.65 -37.09
N GLY A 408 -17.60 35.57 -37.40
CA GLY A 408 -17.89 36.79 -38.15
C GLY A 408 -17.14 36.87 -39.48
N GLY A 409 -17.57 36.13 -40.51
CA GLY A 409 -16.86 36.15 -41.78
C GLY A 409 -17.53 35.44 -42.96
N LYS A 410 -18.81 35.68 -43.21
CA LYS A 410 -19.42 35.52 -44.55
C LYS A 410 -20.50 36.58 -44.78
N THR A 411 -20.09 37.79 -45.11
CA THR A 411 -20.93 38.70 -45.90
C THR A 411 -20.36 38.70 -47.32
N SER A 412 -21.13 38.13 -48.24
CA SER A 412 -20.84 38.11 -49.67
C SER A 412 -20.76 39.53 -50.23
N PRO A 413 -19.90 39.82 -51.23
CA PRO A 413 -20.04 41.02 -52.02
C PRO A 413 -21.26 40.84 -52.92
N ALA A 414 -22.29 41.67 -52.72
CA ALA A 414 -23.38 41.80 -53.67
C ALA A 414 -22.93 42.76 -54.78
N THR A 415 -22.80 42.18 -55.98
CA THR A 415 -22.94 42.73 -57.35
C THR A 415 -22.34 44.09 -57.66
#